data_AF-A0A397VC19-F1
#
_entry.id   AF-A0A397VC19-F1
#
_cell.length_a   1.000
_cell.length_b   1.000
_cell.length_c   1.000
_cell.angle_alpha   90.00
_cell.angle_beta   90.00
_cell.angle_gamma   90.00
#
_symmetry.space_group_name_H-M   'P 1'
#
loop_
_entity.id
_entity.type
_entity.pdbx_description
1 polymer ?
#
loop_
_entity_poly.entity_id
_entity_poly.type
_entity_poly.pdbx_seq_one_letter_code
_entity_poly.pdbx_strand_id
1 'polypeptide(L)'
;MDSFQFQSFNKALDLIESDNIEINPYYDDDLDPCYDDELIASIICYRLNRPSLAINIHSKSDHWYSTILFNYNSTRFRRTLRMNKSSFWMIVNKIKDHEIFKDIPNKKQNPVEKQLAITLYRLGCKATIWDICSKFGIAKGTVPLFTSRVVEAIKFLKKDVIIWPRGDYRQKVHEGFKDLHGFQM
;
A
#
# COMPACT_ATOMS: atom_id res chain seq x y z
N MET A 1 18.89 -2.02 -22.11
CA MET A 1 17.92 -0.95 -21.79
C MET A 1 17.49 -0.43 -23.14
N ASP A 2 16.30 -0.82 -23.59
CA ASP A 2 15.90 -0.64 -24.98
C ASP A 2 15.72 0.85 -25.32
N SER A 3 16.17 1.23 -26.52
CA SER A 3 16.14 2.61 -27.03
C SER A 3 14.74 3.25 -26.94
N PHE A 4 13.69 2.43 -27.03
CA PHE A 4 12.30 2.82 -26.90
C PHE A 4 11.94 3.38 -25.51
N GLN A 5 12.47 2.79 -24.43
CA GLN A 5 12.17 3.25 -23.06
C GLN A 5 12.88 4.57 -22.72
N PHE A 6 14.07 4.79 -23.29
CA PHE A 6 14.82 6.03 -23.10
C PHE A 6 14.15 7.22 -23.80
N GLN A 7 13.56 6.96 -24.97
CA GLN A 7 12.87 7.97 -25.76
C GLN A 7 11.54 8.42 -25.12
N SER A 8 10.80 7.49 -24.50
CA SER A 8 9.62 7.82 -23.69
C SER A 8 9.97 8.60 -22.42
N PHE A 9 11.11 8.30 -21.79
CA PHE A 9 11.57 8.99 -20.59
C PHE A 9 11.93 10.46 -20.84
N ASN A 10 12.65 10.75 -21.92
CA ASN A 10 13.00 12.13 -22.28
C ASN A 10 11.77 12.93 -22.70
N LYS A 11 10.82 12.30 -23.41
CA LYS A 11 9.55 12.95 -23.77
C LYS A 11 8.73 13.33 -22.52
N ALA A 12 8.74 12.51 -21.47
CA ALA A 12 8.08 12.82 -20.21
C ALA A 12 8.82 13.92 -19.43
N LEU A 13 10.15 14.00 -19.53
CA LEU A 13 10.93 15.09 -18.92
C LEU A 13 10.68 16.43 -19.63
N ASP A 14 10.65 16.43 -20.96
CA ASP A 14 10.39 17.62 -21.77
C ASP A 14 8.99 18.20 -21.51
N LEU A 15 7.99 17.34 -21.28
CA LEU A 15 6.63 17.74 -20.90
C LEU A 15 6.56 18.33 -19.48
N ILE A 16 7.44 17.91 -18.57
CA ILE A 16 7.51 18.45 -17.20
C ILE A 16 8.25 19.80 -17.18
N GLU A 17 9.23 19.99 -18.05
CA GLU A 17 9.99 21.25 -18.13
C GLU A 17 9.26 22.34 -18.92
N SER A 18 8.29 22.00 -19.78
CA SER A 18 7.53 22.96 -20.58
C SER A 18 6.29 23.58 -19.90
N ASP A 19 5.83 23.03 -18.78
CA ASP A 19 4.54 23.39 -18.20
C ASP A 19 4.65 24.48 -17.12
N ASN A 20 4.82 25.73 -17.59
CA ASN A 20 4.27 26.89 -16.86
C ASN A 20 2.74 26.87 -17.02
N ILE A 21 2.06 25.93 -16.36
CA ILE A 21 0.61 25.89 -16.33
C ILE A 21 0.13 26.89 -15.27
N GLU A 22 -0.36 28.04 -15.73
CA GLU A 22 -1.26 28.89 -14.95
C GLU A 22 -2.50 28.05 -14.61
N ILE A 23 -2.69 27.78 -13.31
CA ILE A 23 -3.87 27.07 -12.82
C ILE A 23 -5.08 27.98 -13.00
N ASN A 24 -5.87 27.76 -14.06
CA ASN A 24 -7.19 28.35 -14.21
C ASN A 24 -8.10 27.77 -13.10
N PRO A 25 -8.65 28.58 -12.17
CA PRO A 25 -9.33 28.08 -10.98
C PRO A 25 -10.78 27.64 -11.26
N TYR A 26 -11.14 27.31 -12.51
CA TYR A 26 -12.52 27.06 -12.89
C TYR A 26 -12.67 25.94 -13.94
N TYR A 27 -12.68 24.67 -13.50
CA TYR A 27 -13.20 23.49 -14.23
C TYR A 27 -13.57 22.40 -13.19
N ASP A 28 -14.85 22.28 -12.81
CA ASP A 28 -15.93 21.38 -13.30
C ASP A 28 -15.86 19.93 -12.73
N ASP A 29 -16.79 19.64 -11.82
CA ASP A 29 -16.87 18.48 -10.90
C ASP A 29 -17.32 17.13 -11.54
N ASP A 30 -17.47 17.05 -12.87
CA ASP A 30 -18.10 15.89 -13.54
C ASP A 30 -17.15 14.99 -14.35
N LEU A 31 -15.83 15.13 -14.20
CA LEU A 31 -14.86 14.20 -14.78
C LEU A 31 -14.42 13.17 -13.73
N ASP A 32 -14.96 11.95 -13.84
CA ASP A 32 -14.48 10.77 -13.12
C ASP A 32 -12.97 10.61 -13.37
N PRO A 33 -12.09 10.85 -12.37
CA PRO A 33 -10.67 10.70 -12.57
C PRO A 33 -10.39 9.20 -12.52
N CYS A 34 -10.53 8.55 -13.68
CA CYS A 34 -9.81 7.33 -13.98
C CYS A 34 -8.32 7.68 -13.88
N TYR A 35 -7.78 7.68 -12.65
CA TYR A 35 -6.36 7.80 -12.42
C TYR A 35 -5.72 6.64 -13.16
N ASP A 36 -5.05 6.94 -14.27
CA ASP A 36 -4.37 5.96 -15.09
C ASP A 36 -3.48 5.09 -14.18
N ASP A 37 -3.70 3.76 -14.21
CA ASP A 37 -2.88 2.79 -13.48
C ASP A 37 -1.39 2.99 -13.79
N GLU A 38 -1.07 3.55 -14.96
CA GLU A 38 0.26 3.99 -15.38
C GLU A 38 0.81 5.18 -14.59
N LEU A 39 -0.02 6.16 -14.20
CA LEU A 39 0.40 7.29 -13.38
C LEU A 39 0.65 6.85 -11.93
N ILE A 40 -0.21 5.98 -11.38
CA ILE A 40 0.03 5.38 -10.07
C ILE A 40 1.29 4.51 -10.11
N ALA A 41 1.46 3.71 -11.17
CA ALA A 41 2.67 2.92 -11.38
C ALA A 41 3.91 3.81 -11.56
N SER A 42 3.84 4.94 -12.25
CA SER A 42 4.96 5.84 -12.46
C SER A 42 5.35 6.58 -11.19
N ILE A 43 4.39 7.04 -10.38
CA ILE A 43 4.63 7.63 -9.06
C ILE A 43 5.24 6.60 -8.10
N ILE A 44 4.75 5.36 -8.14
CA ILE A 44 5.34 4.25 -7.37
C ILE A 44 6.77 3.99 -7.87
N CYS A 45 6.99 3.82 -9.17
CA CYS A 45 8.31 3.59 -9.75
C CYS A 45 9.30 4.73 -9.42
N TYR A 46 8.88 5.98 -9.53
CA TYR A 46 9.69 7.16 -9.19
C TYR A 46 10.07 7.18 -7.70
N ARG A 47 9.14 6.86 -6.79
CA ARG A 47 9.43 6.72 -5.36
C ARG A 47 10.32 5.53 -5.02
N LEU A 48 10.29 4.47 -5.84
CA LEU A 48 11.05 3.22 -5.63
C LEU A 48 12.43 3.22 -6.30
N ASN A 49 12.65 4.01 -7.36
CA ASN A 49 13.90 4.12 -8.14
C ASN A 49 14.65 5.44 -7.88
N ARG A 50 15.05 5.68 -6.63
CA ARG A 50 16.22 6.55 -6.42
C ARG A 50 17.48 5.84 -6.92
N PRO A 51 18.30 6.44 -7.80
CA PRO A 51 19.43 5.78 -8.42
C PRO A 51 20.43 5.30 -7.38
N SER A 52 20.80 4.04 -7.55
CA SER A 52 21.68 3.25 -6.69
C SER A 52 23.15 3.56 -6.98
N LEU A 53 23.76 4.42 -6.14
CA LEU A 53 25.21 4.63 -6.05
C LEU A 53 25.65 4.53 -4.59
N ALA A 54 25.45 3.35 -4.03
CA ALA A 54 26.19 2.78 -2.91
C ALA A 54 25.58 1.39 -2.67
N ILE A 55 26.40 0.34 -2.65
CA ILE A 55 26.04 -0.86 -1.90
C ILE A 55 26.04 -0.40 -0.45
N ASN A 56 24.91 0.16 -0.02
CA ASN A 56 24.68 0.46 1.37
C ASN A 56 24.55 -0.89 2.07
N ILE A 57 25.68 -1.39 2.59
CA ILE A 57 25.75 -2.50 3.52
C ILE A 57 25.16 -1.99 4.84
N HIS A 58 23.86 -1.70 4.83
CA HIS A 58 23.12 -1.47 6.07
C HIS A 58 22.98 -2.84 6.74
N SER A 59 23.44 -2.94 7.98
CA SER A 59 23.21 -4.13 8.79
C SER A 59 21.71 -4.38 8.88
N LYS A 60 21.27 -5.45 8.22
CA LYS A 60 19.87 -5.87 8.22
C LYS A 60 19.61 -6.63 9.52
N SER A 61 18.57 -6.22 10.23
CA SER A 61 18.18 -6.87 11.48
C SER A 61 16.67 -7.06 11.52
N ASP A 62 16.24 -8.27 11.89
CA ASP A 62 14.84 -8.56 12.17
C ASP A 62 14.49 -8.30 13.66
N HIS A 63 15.46 -7.89 14.48
CA HIS A 63 15.29 -7.71 15.92
C HIS A 63 14.19 -6.70 16.25
N TRP A 64 14.10 -5.62 15.47
CA TRP A 64 13.06 -4.62 15.69
C TRP A 64 11.66 -5.21 15.49
N TYR A 65 11.45 -6.01 14.44
CA TYR A 65 10.16 -6.66 14.20
C TYR A 65 9.86 -7.71 15.29
N SER A 66 10.80 -8.59 15.58
CA SER A 66 10.59 -9.73 16.48
C SER A 66 10.46 -9.33 17.95
N THR A 67 11.20 -8.30 18.39
CA THR A 67 11.34 -7.96 19.82
C THR A 67 10.70 -6.63 20.19
N ILE A 68 10.56 -5.69 19.25
CA ILE A 68 10.17 -4.32 19.58
C ILE A 68 8.75 -4.00 19.10
N LEU A 69 8.42 -4.29 17.83
CA LEU A 69 7.18 -3.85 17.19
C LEU A 69 5.93 -4.26 18.00
N PHE A 70 5.83 -5.54 18.38
CA PHE A 70 4.65 -6.03 19.09
C PHE A 70 4.63 -5.68 20.58
N ASN A 71 5.74 -5.18 21.13
CA ASN A 71 5.83 -4.70 22.52
C ASN A 71 5.49 -3.20 22.67
N TYR A 72 5.22 -2.50 21.56
CA TYR A 72 4.74 -1.13 21.62
C TYR A 72 3.35 -1.02 22.27
N ASN A 73 3.16 0.08 23.00
CA ASN A 73 1.83 0.50 23.43
C ASN A 73 0.93 0.80 22.22
N SER A 74 -0.39 0.83 22.45
CA SER A 74 -1.40 0.99 21.39
C SER A 74 -1.17 2.23 20.53
N THR A 75 -0.80 3.36 21.14
CA THR A 75 -0.55 4.62 20.44
C THR A 75 0.65 4.53 19.50
N ARG A 76 1.76 3.97 19.97
CA ARG A 76 3.00 3.84 19.19
C ARG A 76 2.86 2.78 18.11
N PHE A 77 2.19 1.67 18.40
CA PHE A 77 1.85 0.64 17.41
C PHE A 77 0.99 1.24 16.29
N ARG A 78 -0.09 1.95 16.64
CA ARG A 78 -0.96 2.63 15.68
C ARG A 78 -0.23 3.70 14.88
N ARG A 79 0.66 4.49 15.49
CA ARG A 79 1.48 5.47 14.75
C ARG A 79 2.43 4.80 13.76
N THR A 80 2.93 3.61 14.10
CA THR A 80 3.90 2.85 13.31
C THR A 80 3.26 2.12 12.13
N LEU A 81 2.18 1.36 12.36
CA LEU A 81 1.53 0.54 11.33
C LEU A 81 0.22 1.15 10.79
N ARG A 82 -0.18 2.34 11.28
CA ARG A 82 -1.47 2.99 10.98
C ARG A 82 -2.70 2.16 11.32
N MET A 83 -2.53 1.17 12.20
CA MET A 83 -3.57 0.20 12.56
C MET A 83 -3.47 -0.19 14.03
N ASN A 84 -4.60 -0.48 14.65
CA ASN A 84 -4.64 -1.03 16.01
C ASN A 84 -4.16 -2.49 16.03
N LYS A 85 -3.58 -2.94 17.15
CA LYS A 85 -3.06 -4.30 17.30
C LYS A 85 -4.15 -5.37 17.19
N SER A 86 -5.35 -5.08 17.70
CA SER A 86 -6.53 -5.97 17.57
C SER A 86 -6.94 -6.14 16.12
N SER A 87 -7.12 -5.04 15.39
CA SER A 87 -7.46 -5.05 13.95
C SER A 87 -6.40 -5.74 13.11
N PHE A 88 -5.12 -5.56 13.46
CA PHE A 88 -4.01 -6.24 12.81
C PHE A 88 -4.17 -7.76 12.88
N TRP A 89 -4.34 -8.31 14.08
CA TRP A 89 -4.53 -9.76 14.25
C TRP A 89 -5.84 -10.27 13.66
N MET A 90 -6.89 -9.46 13.67
CA MET A 90 -8.15 -9.79 13.00
C MET A 90 -7.94 -9.99 11.49
N ILE A 91 -7.15 -9.12 10.84
CA ILE A 91 -6.82 -9.27 9.42
C ILE A 91 -5.96 -10.50 9.19
N VAL A 92 -4.90 -10.71 10.00
CA VAL A 92 -4.05 -11.91 9.91
C VAL A 92 -4.90 -13.18 9.96
N ASN A 93 -5.82 -13.28 10.92
CA ASN A 93 -6.69 -14.44 11.05
C ASN A 93 -7.64 -14.64 9.86
N LYS A 94 -8.04 -13.56 9.18
CA LYS A 94 -8.89 -13.65 7.98
C LYS A 94 -8.12 -14.05 6.72
N ILE A 95 -6.85 -13.71 6.61
CA ILE A 95 -6.06 -13.93 5.39
C ILE A 95 -5.09 -15.10 5.48
N LYS A 96 -4.80 -15.63 6.67
CA LYS A 96 -3.75 -16.65 6.90
C LYS A 96 -3.92 -17.92 6.06
N ASP A 97 -5.16 -18.31 5.77
CA ASP A 97 -5.48 -19.55 5.05
C ASP A 97 -5.52 -19.34 3.52
N HIS A 98 -5.24 -18.13 3.04
CA HIS A 98 -5.22 -17.81 1.62
C HIS A 98 -4.06 -18.54 0.91
N GLU A 99 -4.31 -19.06 -0.30
CA GLU A 99 -3.39 -19.96 -1.00
C GLU A 99 -2.02 -19.32 -1.28
N ILE A 100 -2.01 -18.01 -1.49
CA ILE A 100 -0.79 -17.24 -1.74
C ILE A 100 0.26 -17.33 -0.62
N PHE A 101 -0.17 -17.63 0.60
CA PHE A 101 0.69 -17.78 1.78
C PHE A 101 1.08 -19.24 2.05
N LYS A 102 0.53 -20.21 1.31
CA LYS A 102 0.88 -21.62 1.47
C LYS A 102 2.36 -21.85 1.11
N ASP A 103 3.01 -22.68 1.90
CA ASP A 103 4.38 -23.11 1.63
C ASP A 103 4.41 -24.01 0.39
N ILE A 104 5.49 -23.87 -0.38
CA ILE A 104 5.80 -24.74 -1.52
C ILE A 104 6.86 -25.75 -1.03
N PRO A 105 6.87 -27.00 -1.55
CA PRO A 105 7.95 -27.94 -1.25
C PRO A 105 9.33 -27.27 -1.41
N ASN A 106 10.18 -27.41 -0.41
CA ASN A 106 11.53 -26.82 -0.32
C ASN A 106 11.62 -25.29 -0.20
N LYS A 107 10.51 -24.57 -0.01
CA LYS A 107 10.52 -23.11 0.19
C LYS A 107 9.51 -22.66 1.23
N LYS A 108 9.98 -22.48 2.47
CA LYS A 108 9.20 -21.88 3.56
C LYS A 108 9.00 -20.39 3.31
N GLN A 109 7.75 -19.95 3.34
CA GLN A 109 7.38 -18.55 3.27
C GLN A 109 7.62 -17.86 4.61
N ASN A 110 7.70 -16.52 4.58
CA ASN A 110 7.67 -15.75 5.82
C ASN A 110 6.24 -15.76 6.38
N PRO A 111 6.09 -15.66 7.71
CA PRO A 111 4.79 -15.69 8.34
C PRO A 111 3.91 -14.51 7.89
N VAL A 112 2.60 -14.74 7.83
CA VAL A 112 1.62 -13.82 7.23
C VAL A 112 1.58 -12.48 7.96
N GLU A 113 1.69 -12.51 9.29
CA GLU A 113 1.78 -11.32 10.13
C GLU A 113 3.01 -10.46 9.79
N LYS A 114 4.14 -11.07 9.41
CA LYS A 114 5.33 -10.32 9.01
C LYS A 114 5.11 -9.64 7.65
N GLN A 115 4.52 -10.38 6.70
CA GLN A 115 4.18 -9.83 5.38
C GLN A 115 3.19 -8.66 5.51
N LEU A 116 2.17 -8.79 6.37
CA LEU A 116 1.20 -7.74 6.67
C LEU A 116 1.87 -6.53 7.35
N ALA A 117 2.71 -6.74 8.36
CA ALA A 117 3.39 -5.65 9.06
C ALA A 117 4.29 -4.82 8.11
N ILE A 118 5.03 -5.50 7.22
CA ILE A 118 5.87 -4.84 6.20
C ILE A 118 4.99 -4.03 5.24
N THR A 119 3.88 -4.60 4.81
CA THR A 119 2.93 -3.94 3.89
C THR A 119 2.33 -2.69 4.52
N LEU A 120 1.83 -2.78 5.75
CA LEU A 120 1.27 -1.65 6.48
C LEU A 120 2.31 -0.57 6.76
N TYR A 121 3.54 -0.96 7.13
CA TYR A 121 4.62 -0.01 7.35
C TYR A 121 5.00 0.71 6.05
N ARG A 122 5.06 -0.01 4.92
CA ARG A 122 5.33 0.57 3.59
C ARG A 122 4.26 1.58 3.17
N LEU A 123 2.98 1.25 3.38
CA LEU A 123 1.86 2.10 2.98
C LEU A 123 1.62 3.27 3.96
N GLY A 124 1.94 3.07 5.24
CA GLY A 124 1.62 4.01 6.31
C GLY A 124 2.75 4.98 6.69
N CYS A 125 3.98 4.71 6.30
CA CYS A 125 5.15 5.53 6.61
C CYS A 125 5.86 6.01 5.33
N LYS A 126 6.40 7.23 5.39
CA LYS A 126 7.31 7.77 4.35
C LYS A 126 8.71 7.16 4.53
N ALA A 127 8.82 5.84 4.39
CA ALA A 127 10.09 5.11 4.50
C ALA A 127 10.57 4.68 3.11
N THR A 128 11.88 4.76 2.86
CA THR A 128 12.46 4.20 1.63
C THR A 128 12.45 2.68 1.69
N ILE A 129 12.56 2.01 0.54
CA ILE A 129 12.66 0.54 0.51
C ILE A 129 13.85 0.05 1.35
N TRP A 130 14.94 0.79 1.35
CA TRP A 130 16.15 0.47 2.10
C TRP A 130 15.95 0.54 3.61
N ASP A 131 15.20 1.53 4.10
CA ASP A 131 14.82 1.63 5.51
C ASP A 131 14.00 0.42 5.95
N ILE A 132 13.04 0.01 5.12
CA ILE A 132 12.21 -1.17 5.36
C ILE A 132 13.08 -2.43 5.39
N CYS A 133 13.97 -2.61 4.41
CA CYS A 133 14.86 -3.76 4.34
C CYS A 133 15.77 -3.87 5.56
N SER A 134 16.34 -2.74 5.99
CA SER A 134 17.25 -2.69 7.13
C SER A 134 16.51 -3.01 8.43
N LYS A 135 15.30 -2.50 8.58
CA LYS A 135 14.49 -2.59 9.80
C LYS A 135 13.75 -3.92 10.00
N PHE A 136 13.40 -4.59 8.91
CA PHE A 136 12.70 -5.89 8.93
C PHE A 136 13.61 -7.07 8.57
N GLY A 137 14.89 -6.82 8.30
CA GLY A 137 15.85 -7.87 7.99
C GLY A 137 15.62 -8.58 6.65
N ILE A 138 15.07 -7.91 5.63
CA ILE A 138 14.66 -8.55 4.35
C ILE A 138 15.40 -8.03 3.11
N ALA A 139 15.27 -8.75 1.99
CA ALA A 139 15.80 -8.35 0.70
C ALA A 139 14.89 -7.32 0.00
N LYS A 140 15.48 -6.47 -0.86
CA LYS A 140 14.76 -5.41 -1.61
C LYS A 140 13.58 -5.96 -2.38
N GLY A 141 13.78 -7.07 -3.11
CA GLY A 141 12.72 -7.71 -3.92
C GLY A 141 11.60 -8.31 -3.08
N THR A 142 11.83 -8.58 -1.79
CA THR A 142 10.83 -9.16 -0.89
C THR A 142 9.77 -8.15 -0.47
N VAL A 143 10.11 -6.87 -0.39
CA VAL A 143 9.17 -5.79 -0.01
C VAL A 143 7.98 -5.68 -0.97
N PRO A 144 8.17 -5.49 -2.29
CA PRO A 144 7.04 -5.44 -3.22
C PRO A 144 6.31 -6.78 -3.33
N LEU A 145 7.01 -7.91 -3.24
CA LEU A 145 6.40 -9.24 -3.22
C LEU A 145 5.38 -9.38 -2.08
N PHE A 146 5.78 -9.08 -0.84
CA PHE A 146 4.87 -9.17 0.30
C PHE A 146 3.70 -8.19 0.17
N THR A 147 3.95 -6.99 -0.34
CA THR A 147 2.89 -6.01 -0.56
C THR A 147 1.85 -6.53 -1.53
N SER A 148 2.28 -7.07 -2.68
CA SER A 148 1.37 -7.63 -3.68
C SER A 148 0.55 -8.78 -3.10
N ARG A 149 1.18 -9.71 -2.36
CA ARG A 149 0.48 -10.86 -1.76
C ARG A 149 -0.58 -10.45 -0.74
N VAL A 150 -0.25 -9.49 0.13
CA VAL A 150 -1.18 -8.97 1.14
C VAL A 150 -2.33 -8.24 0.48
N VAL A 151 -2.06 -7.42 -0.54
CA VAL A 151 -3.12 -6.71 -1.29
C VAL A 151 -4.06 -7.71 -1.98
N GLU A 152 -3.52 -8.77 -2.58
CA GLU A 152 -4.32 -9.82 -3.22
C GLU A 152 -5.21 -10.55 -2.21
N ALA A 153 -4.65 -10.95 -1.06
CA ALA A 153 -5.43 -11.60 -0.01
C ALA A 153 -6.50 -10.66 0.59
N ILE A 154 -6.23 -9.36 0.72
CA ILE A 154 -7.23 -8.37 1.15
C ILE A 154 -8.32 -8.20 0.08
N LYS A 155 -7.95 -8.16 -1.21
CA LYS A 155 -8.92 -8.11 -2.32
C LYS A 155 -9.86 -9.31 -2.29
N PHE A 156 -9.39 -10.49 -1.88
CA PHE A 156 -10.24 -11.66 -1.71
C PHE A 156 -11.35 -11.43 -0.68
N LEU A 157 -11.06 -10.72 0.42
CA LEU A 157 -12.05 -10.37 1.46
C LEU A 157 -13.11 -9.36 0.99
N LYS A 158 -12.89 -8.68 -0.14
CA LYS A 158 -13.81 -7.65 -0.66
C LYS A 158 -15.25 -8.17 -0.78
N LYS A 159 -15.42 -9.41 -1.21
CA LYS A 159 -16.74 -10.03 -1.45
C LYS A 159 -17.58 -10.14 -0.17
N ASP A 160 -16.93 -10.35 0.97
CA ASP A 160 -17.61 -10.58 2.24
C ASP A 160 -17.86 -9.27 3.00
N VAL A 161 -17.10 -8.22 2.69
CA VAL A 161 -17.10 -6.95 3.43
C VAL A 161 -17.80 -5.84 2.67
N ILE A 162 -17.69 -5.79 1.34
CA ILE A 162 -18.28 -4.74 0.52
C ILE A 162 -19.63 -5.22 -0.01
N ILE A 163 -20.70 -4.82 0.67
CA ILE A 163 -22.08 -5.01 0.22
C ILE A 163 -22.55 -3.70 -0.38
N TRP A 164 -22.95 -3.70 -1.66
CA TRP A 164 -23.60 -2.54 -2.27
C TRP A 164 -25.08 -2.53 -1.88
N PRO A 165 -25.59 -1.51 -1.17
CA PRO A 165 -27.02 -1.40 -0.86
C PRO A 165 -27.94 -1.47 -2.08
N ARG A 166 -28.94 -2.36 -2.06
CA ARG A 166 -29.93 -2.50 -3.14
C ARG A 166 -31.36 -2.37 -2.60
N GLY A 167 -32.27 -1.85 -3.43
CA GLY A 167 -33.69 -1.67 -3.07
C GLY A 167 -33.87 -0.86 -1.80
N ASP A 168 -34.79 -1.30 -0.94
CA ASP A 168 -35.14 -0.63 0.31
C ASP A 168 -33.96 -0.48 1.28
N TYR A 169 -32.95 -1.36 1.20
CA TYR A 169 -31.74 -1.23 2.00
C TYR A 169 -30.92 0.01 1.63
N ARG A 170 -31.00 0.48 0.37
CA ARG A 170 -30.38 1.75 -0.05
C ARG A 170 -31.03 2.95 0.63
N GLN A 171 -32.36 2.97 0.74
CA GLN A 171 -33.07 4.05 1.43
C GLN A 171 -32.71 4.08 2.92
N LYS A 172 -32.67 2.92 3.59
CA LYS A 172 -32.25 2.84 5.00
C LYS A 172 -30.83 3.34 5.23
N VAL A 173 -29.91 2.98 4.33
CA VAL A 173 -28.53 3.47 4.39
C VAL A 173 -28.49 4.99 4.16
N HIS A 174 -29.27 5.51 3.21
CA HIS A 174 -29.38 6.94 2.92
C HIS A 174 -29.95 7.73 4.11
N GLU A 175 -31.04 7.26 4.72
CA GLU A 175 -31.63 7.84 5.93
C GLU A 175 -30.63 7.82 7.10
N GLY A 176 -29.94 6.69 7.31
CA GLY A 176 -28.91 6.59 8.34
C GLY A 176 -27.76 7.59 8.16
N PHE A 177 -27.31 7.83 6.92
CA PHE A 177 -26.31 8.87 6.64
C PHE A 177 -26.85 10.29 6.90
N LYS A 178 -28.10 10.54 6.56
CA LYS A 178 -28.78 11.82 6.80
C LYS A 178 -28.89 12.12 8.30
N ASP A 179 -29.24 11.13 9.10
CA ASP A 179 -29.37 11.29 10.55
C ASP A 179 -28.01 11.48 11.27
N LEU A 180 -26.96 10.81 10.79
CA LEU A 180 -25.63 10.90 11.42
C LEU A 180 -24.89 12.20 11.08
N HIS A 181 -25.08 12.72 9.87
CA HIS A 181 -24.23 13.77 9.31
C HIS A 181 -24.97 14.96 8.72
N GLY A 182 -26.31 14.94 8.67
CA GLY A 182 -27.12 16.08 8.22
C GLY A 182 -27.03 16.41 6.72
N PHE A 183 -26.30 15.63 5.93
CA PHE A 183 -26.18 15.82 4.49
C PHE A 183 -27.34 15.15 3.75
N GLN A 184 -28.05 15.93 2.95
CA GLN A 184 -29.08 15.47 2.04
C GLN A 184 -28.44 15.37 0.65
N MET A 185 -28.14 14.15 0.20
CA MET A 185 -27.62 13.88 -1.15
C MET A 185 -28.75 13.73 -2.17
#